data_AF-A0A430UEF0-F1
#
_entry.id   AF-A0A430UEF0-F1
#
_cell.length_a   1.000
_cell.length_b   1.000
_cell.length_c   1.000
_cell.angle_alpha   90.00
_cell.angle_beta   90.00
_cell.angle_gamma   90.00
#
_symmetry.space_group_name_H-M   'P 1'
#
loop_
_entity.id
_entity.type
_entity.pdbx_description
1 polymer ?
#
loop_
_entity_poly.entity_id
_entity_poly.type
_entity_poly.pdbx_seq_one_letter_code
_entity_poly.pdbx_strand_id
1 'polypeptide(L)'
;MRIAIALSKNDDQRVYPGPFGHAPRFAIYEVGEGGRIDLLEVRENPYAAMEGGRKHELMRELLKDVDLRVGARFGHGGSMGAFPMADRLEVGPVSVAEALERVRAR
;
A
#
# COMPACT_ATOMS: atom_id res chain seq x y z
N MET A 1 9.32 3.72 -10.88
CA MET A 1 8.04 3.96 -10.13
C MET A 1 8.14 3.25 -8.79
N ARG A 2 7.74 3.90 -7.69
CA ARG A 2 7.69 3.28 -6.36
C ARG A 2 6.30 2.81 -6.02
N ILE A 3 6.21 1.60 -5.50
CA ILE A 3 4.96 0.96 -5.09
C ILE A 3 5.03 0.62 -3.62
N ALA A 4 3.96 0.88 -2.86
CA ALA A 4 3.78 0.39 -1.50
C ALA A 4 2.73 -0.72 -1.48
N ILE A 5 3.11 -1.92 -1.03
CA ILE A 5 2.17 -3.03 -0.77
C ILE A 5 1.91 -3.10 0.73
N ALA A 6 0.64 -3.01 1.12
CA ALA A 6 0.20 -3.18 2.49
C ALA A 6 0.39 -4.64 2.96
N LEU A 7 1.26 -4.88 3.94
CA LEU A 7 1.60 -6.22 4.41
C LEU A 7 0.73 -6.68 5.59
N SER A 8 0.43 -7.97 5.63
CA SER A 8 -0.27 -8.57 6.76
C SER A 8 0.58 -8.53 8.04
N LYS A 9 -0.08 -8.53 9.19
CA LYS A 9 0.57 -8.39 10.50
C LYS A 9 1.55 -9.53 10.79
N ASN A 10 1.15 -10.75 10.45
CA ASN A 10 1.87 -11.98 10.81
C ASN A 10 2.47 -12.69 9.59
N ASP A 11 2.39 -12.09 8.41
CA ASP A 11 2.77 -12.72 7.15
C ASP A 11 3.18 -11.64 6.15
N ASP A 12 4.48 -11.50 5.91
CA ASP A 12 5.06 -10.53 4.99
C ASP A 12 4.91 -10.95 3.52
N GLN A 13 4.42 -12.16 3.24
CA GLN A 13 4.12 -12.64 1.90
C GLN A 13 2.64 -12.48 1.52
N ARG A 14 1.83 -11.86 2.38
CA ARG A 14 0.41 -11.61 2.11
C ARG A 14 0.02 -10.15 2.25
N VAL A 15 -0.90 -9.73 1.39
CA VAL A 15 -1.51 -8.40 1.44
C VAL A 15 -2.42 -8.30 2.67
N TYR A 16 -2.30 -7.20 3.40
CA TYR A 16 -3.14 -6.91 4.56
C TYR A 16 -4.62 -6.94 4.18
N PRO A 17 -5.46 -7.75 4.85
CA PRO A 17 -6.85 -7.95 4.43
C PRO A 17 -7.78 -6.78 4.78
N GLY A 18 -7.34 -5.85 5.63
CA GLY A 18 -8.11 -4.70 6.09
C GLY A 18 -7.96 -3.47 5.19
N PRO A 19 -8.49 -2.31 5.64
CA PRO A 19 -8.31 -1.06 4.93
C PRO A 19 -6.82 -0.66 4.96
N PHE A 20 -6.29 -0.23 3.81
CA PHE A 20 -4.87 0.06 3.58
C PHE A 20 -4.19 0.88 4.69
N GLY A 21 -4.85 1.92 5.19
CA GLY A 21 -4.30 2.80 6.24
C GLY A 21 -4.11 2.15 7.62
N HIS A 22 -4.63 0.93 7.83
CA HIS A 22 -4.47 0.14 9.06
C HIS A 22 -3.47 -1.01 8.90
N ALA A 23 -2.87 -1.16 7.71
CA ALA A 23 -1.79 -2.10 7.53
C ALA A 23 -0.63 -1.72 8.47
N PRO A 24 -0.06 -2.66 9.23
CA PRO A 24 1.01 -2.37 10.18
C PRO A 24 2.30 -1.98 9.46
N ARG A 25 2.51 -2.47 8.23
CA ARG A 25 3.75 -2.29 7.46
C ARG A 25 3.46 -2.17 5.97
N PHE A 26 4.37 -1.54 5.25
CA PHE A 26 4.36 -1.42 3.79
C PHE A 26 5.68 -1.91 3.21
N ALA A 27 5.63 -2.91 2.32
CA ALA A 27 6.79 -3.23 1.49
C ALA A 27 6.86 -2.24 0.33
N ILE A 28 8.00 -1.56 0.21
CA ILE A 28 8.25 -0.55 -0.82
C ILE A 28 9.10 -1.19 -1.91
N TYR A 29 8.54 -1.21 -3.11
CA TYR A 29 9.19 -1.73 -4.30
C TYR A 29 9.55 -0.62 -5.27
N GLU A 30 10.63 -0.81 -6.01
CA GLU A 30 10.96 -0.03 -7.20
C GLU A 30 10.70 -0.84 -8.46
N VAL A 31 9.93 -0.27 -9.37
CA VAL A 31 9.78 -0.75 -10.74
C VAL A 31 10.77 0.00 -11.61
N GLY A 32 11.76 -0.74 -12.10
CA GLY A 32 12.79 -0.28 -13.03
C GLY A 32 12.47 -0.59 -14.49
N GLU A 33 13.41 -0.27 -15.38
CA GLU A 33 13.31 -0.56 -16.81
C GLU A 33 13.22 -2.08 -17.07
N GLY A 34 12.47 -2.47 -18.10
CA GLY A 34 12.28 -3.88 -18.47
C GLY A 34 11.34 -4.67 -17.54
N GLY A 35 10.58 -3.98 -16.67
CA GLY A 35 9.59 -4.63 -15.80
C GLY A 35 10.20 -5.38 -14.61
N ARG A 36 11.45 -5.05 -14.26
CA ARG A 36 12.08 -5.54 -13.03
C ARG A 36 11.45 -4.85 -11.83
N ILE A 37 11.14 -5.63 -10.79
CA ILE A 37 10.59 -5.14 -9.53
C ILE A 37 11.50 -5.60 -8.41
N ASP A 38 12.09 -4.65 -7.70
CA ASP A 38 13.00 -4.92 -6.57
C ASP A 38 12.41 -4.38 -5.28
N LEU A 39 12.48 -5.17 -4.19
CA LEU A 39 12.11 -4.70 -2.85
C LEU A 39 13.20 -3.76 -2.35
N LEU A 40 12.85 -2.51 -2.03
CA LEU A 40 13.77 -1.53 -1.47
C LEU A 40 13.83 -1.61 0.05
N GLU A 41 12.66 -1.59 0.70
CA GLU A 41 12.56 -1.55 2.16
C GLU A 41 11.17 -1.99 2.65
N VAL A 42 11.07 -2.25 3.94
CA VAL A 42 9.78 -2.41 4.65
C VAL A 42 9.62 -1.27 5.63
N ARG A 43 8.59 -0.45 5.44
CA ARG A 43 8.28 0.69 6.31
C ARG A 43 7.23 0.30 7.34
N GLU A 44 7.51 0.58 8.61
CA GLU A 44 6.51 0.51 9.67
C GLU A 44 5.45 1.60 9.53
N ASN A 45 4.23 1.32 9.97
CA ASN A 45 3.14 2.29 10.03
C ASN A 45 2.80 2.63 11.49
N PRO A 46 3.35 3.74 12.04
CA PRO A 46 3.03 4.20 13.40
C PRO A 46 1.53 4.54 13.60
N TYR A 47 0.80 4.70 12.49
CA TYR A 47 -0.57 5.20 12.44
C TYR A 47 -1.61 4.09 12.25
N ALA A 48 -1.20 2.82 12.25
CA ALA A 48 -2.08 1.68 11.96
C ALA A 48 -3.29 1.62 12.89
N ALA A 49 -3.10 1.93 14.18
CA ALA A 49 -4.14 1.92 15.21
C ALA A 49 -4.88 3.26 15.37
N MET A 50 -4.49 4.31 14.63
CA MET A 50 -5.14 5.62 14.73
C MET A 50 -6.46 5.63 13.96
N GLU A 51 -7.47 6.29 14.52
CA GLU A 51 -8.78 6.49 13.90
C GLU A 51 -9.05 8.00 13.73
N GLY A 52 -9.54 8.41 12.56
CA GLY A 52 -9.89 9.81 12.30
C GLY A 52 -8.74 10.82 12.40
N GLY A 53 -9.09 12.10 12.64
CA GLY A 53 -8.13 13.19 12.84
C GLY A 53 -7.19 13.42 11.66
N ARG A 54 -5.89 13.61 11.96
CA ARG A 54 -4.84 13.90 10.98
C ARG A 54 -4.27 12.66 10.29
N LYS A 55 -4.87 11.47 10.48
CA LYS A 55 -4.36 10.21 9.91
C LYS A 55 -4.13 10.31 8.40
N HIS A 56 -5.04 10.92 7.66
CA HIS A 56 -4.89 11.06 6.21
C HIS A 56 -3.71 11.95 5.81
N GLU A 57 -3.36 12.97 6.59
CA GLU A 57 -2.18 13.81 6.35
C GLU A 57 -0.89 13.04 6.66
N LEU A 58 -0.87 12.35 7.80
CA LEU A 58 0.28 11.57 8.25
C LEU A 58 0.58 10.39 7.33
N MET A 59 -0.47 9.72 6.83
CA MET A 59 -0.33 8.66 5.81
C MET A 59 0.16 9.21 4.47
N ARG A 60 -0.25 10.43 4.09
CA ARG A 60 0.27 11.11 2.89
C ARG A 60 1.75 11.39 3.04
N GLU A 61 2.17 11.90 4.19
CA GLU A 61 3.58 12.18 4.46
C GLU A 61 4.43 10.90 4.50
N LEU A 62 3.96 9.84 5.16
CA LEU A 62 4.66 8.55 5.28
C LEU A 62 4.99 7.90 3.92
N LEU A 63 4.07 8.08 2.95
CA LEU A 63 4.16 7.47 1.63
C LEU A 63 4.31 8.52 0.53
N LYS A 64 4.81 9.72 0.83
CA LYS A 64 4.82 10.84 -0.13
C LYS A 64 5.67 10.58 -1.39
N ASP A 65 6.65 9.68 -1.27
CA ASP A 65 7.55 9.26 -2.35
C ASP A 65 7.08 8.00 -3.07
N VAL A 66 5.88 7.50 -2.74
CA VAL A 66 5.27 6.34 -3.38
C VAL A 66 4.28 6.81 -4.44
N ASP A 67 4.42 6.27 -5.64
CA ASP A 67 3.54 6.55 -6.76
C ASP A 67 2.26 5.72 -6.68
N LEU A 68 2.37 4.43 -6.36
CA LEU A 68 1.23 3.49 -6.34
C LEU A 68 1.09 2.78 -5.00
N ARG A 69 -0.13 2.74 -4.47
CA ARG A 69 -0.46 2.05 -3.22
C ARG A 69 -1.34 0.85 -3.51
N VAL A 70 -0.89 -0.33 -3.10
CA VAL A 70 -1.54 -1.61 -3.36
C VAL A 70 -2.02 -2.19 -2.04
N GLY A 71 -3.31 -2.49 -1.96
CA GLY A 71 -3.90 -3.06 -0.76
C GLY A 71 -5.08 -3.96 -1.07
N ALA A 72 -5.57 -4.67 -0.06
CA ALA A 72 -6.77 -5.47 -0.24
C ALA A 72 -8.01 -4.59 -0.44
N ARG A 73 -8.08 -3.48 0.30
CA ARG A 73 -9.22 -2.55 0.35
C ARG A 73 -8.75 -1.15 0.72
N PHE A 74 -9.40 -0.11 0.22
CA PHE A 74 -9.29 1.26 0.73
C PHE A 74 -10.61 1.66 1.42
N GLY A 75 -10.52 2.34 2.56
CA GLY A 75 -11.71 2.71 3.35
C GLY A 75 -12.61 3.74 2.66
N HIS A 76 -13.92 3.70 2.97
CA HIS A 76 -15.00 4.55 2.42
C HIS A 76 -15.06 5.98 2.99
N GLY A 77 -13.98 6.48 3.60
CA GLY A 77 -13.97 7.81 4.21
C GLY A 77 -14.14 8.93 3.18
N GLY A 78 -15.39 9.39 3.00
CA GLY A 78 -15.81 10.62 2.33
C GLY A 78 -15.00 11.00 1.09
N SER A 79 -15.39 10.46 -0.07
CA SER A 79 -15.04 10.85 -1.46
C SER A 79 -13.57 11.08 -1.85
N MET A 80 -12.58 11.11 -0.94
CA MET A 80 -11.20 11.50 -1.22
C MET A 80 -10.15 10.63 -0.52
N GLY A 81 -10.45 10.01 0.64
CA GLY A 81 -9.47 9.26 1.45
C GLY A 81 -8.09 9.96 1.59
N ALA A 82 -7.03 9.20 1.90
CA ALA A 82 -5.67 9.77 1.99
C ALA A 82 -4.98 9.96 0.63
N PHE A 83 -5.38 9.21 -0.40
CA PHE A 83 -4.65 9.13 -1.68
C PHE A 83 -5.61 9.30 -2.88
N PRO A 84 -5.22 9.86 -4.01
CA PRO A 84 -6.08 9.87 -5.20
C PRO A 84 -6.47 8.45 -5.66
N MET A 85 -7.63 8.27 -6.32
CA MET A 85 -8.03 6.95 -6.85
C MET A 85 -7.06 6.41 -7.91
N ALA A 86 -6.44 7.29 -8.70
CA ALA A 86 -5.46 6.92 -9.71
C ALA A 86 -4.20 6.26 -9.11
N ASP A 87 -3.90 6.55 -7.84
CA ASP A 87 -2.67 6.15 -7.15
C ASP A 87 -2.90 4.94 -6.24
N ARG A 88 -4.02 4.23 -6.45
CA ARG A 88 -4.44 3.07 -5.67
C ARG A 88 -4.69 1.87 -6.58
N LEU A 89 -4.41 0.68 -6.06
CA LEU A 89 -4.77 -0.59 -6.68
C LEU A 89 -5.33 -1.53 -5.61
N GLU A 90 -6.58 -1.96 -5.79
CA GLU A 90 -7.22 -2.97 -4.94
C GLU A 90 -7.02 -4.37 -5.53
N VAL A 91 -6.39 -5.26 -4.76
CA VAL A 91 -6.06 -6.63 -5.19
C VAL A 91 -6.69 -7.72 -4.33
N GLY A 92 -7.39 -7.35 -3.25
CA GLY A 92 -7.87 -8.28 -2.24
C GLY A 92 -6.76 -8.86 -1.34
N PRO A 93 -7.09 -9.79 -0.42
CA PRO A 93 -6.14 -10.40 0.53
C PRO A 93 -5.32 -11.54 -0.12
N VAL A 94 -4.64 -11.22 -1.21
CA VAL A 94 -3.84 -12.14 -2.04
C VAL A 94 -2.41 -12.25 -1.53
N SER A 95 -1.59 -13.11 -2.16
CA SER A 95 -0.15 -13.11 -1.93
C SER A 95 0.50 -11.84 -2.48
N VAL A 96 1.64 -11.45 -1.92
CA VAL A 96 2.45 -10.34 -2.44
C VAL A 96 2.89 -10.61 -3.89
N ALA A 97 3.23 -11.87 -4.21
CA ALA A 97 3.57 -12.26 -5.57
C ALA A 97 2.40 -12.01 -6.54
N GLU A 98 1.18 -12.40 -6.19
CA GLU A 98 0.00 -12.14 -7.03
C GLU A 98 -0.30 -10.64 -7.15
N ALA A 99 -0.13 -9.88 -6.06
CA ALA A 99 -0.28 -8.43 -6.10
C ALA A 99 0.70 -7.78 -7.08
N LEU A 100 1.96 -8.24 -7.11
CA LEU A 100 2.97 -7.77 -8.06
C LEU A 100 2.62 -8.10 -9.52
N GLU A 101 2.08 -9.29 -9.79
CA GLU A 101 1.59 -9.64 -11.12
C GLU A 101 0.47 -8.70 -11.60
N ARG A 102 -0.46 -8.34 -10.70
CA ARG A 102 -1.52 -7.37 -11.02
C ARG A 102 -0.97 -5.97 -11.28
N VAL A 103 0.13 -5.59 -10.64
CA VAL A 103 0.79 -4.31 -10.94
C VAL A 103 1.45 -4.35 -12.31
N ARG A 104 2.06 -5.47 -12.72
CA ARG A 104 2.66 -5.63 -14.06
C ARG A 104 1.62 -5.58 -15.18
N ALA A 105 0.40 -6.05 -14.91
CA ALA A 105 -0.69 -6.11 -15.89
C ALA A 105 -1.43 -4.77 -16.11
N ARG A 106 -1.08 -3.73 -15.36
CA ARG A 106 -1.66 -2.38 -15.45
C ARG A 106 -0.91 -1.52 -16.45
#